data_AF-P86149-F1
#
_entry.id   AF-P86149-F1
#
_cell.length_a   1.000
_cell.length_b   1.000
_cell.length_c   1.000
_cell.angle_alpha   90.00
_cell.angle_beta   90.00
_cell.angle_gamma   90.00
#
_symmetry.space_group_name_H-M   'P 1'
#
loop_
_entity.id
_entity.type
_entity.pdbx_description
1 polymer ?
#
loop_
_entity_poly.entity_id
_entity_poly.type
_entity_poly.pdbx_seq_one_letter_code
_entity_poly.pdbx_strand_id
1 'polypeptide(L)' 'FLPLLAGLAANFLPKIFCKITRKC' A
#
# COMPACT_ATOMS: atom_id res chain seq x y z
N PHE A 1 4.86 -1.02 -17.21
CA PHE A 1 4.24 -1.93 -16.22
C PHE A 1 4.54 -1.51 -14.77
N LEU A 2 5.79 -1.17 -14.42
CA LEU A 2 6.16 -0.72 -13.07
C LEU A 2 5.33 0.44 -12.48
N PRO A 3 4.92 1.48 -13.22
CA PRO A 3 4.18 2.61 -12.64
C PRO A 3 2.80 2.22 -12.09
N LEU A 4 2.13 1.25 -12.73
CA LEU A 4 0.83 0.75 -12.27
C LEU A 4 0.97 0.00 -10.94
N LEU A 5 1.99 -0.87 -10.85
CA LEU A 5 2.34 -1.54 -9.60
C LEU A 5 2.74 -0.53 -8.52
N ALA A 6 3.51 0.50 -8.86
CA ALA A 6 3.92 1.54 -7.92
C ALA A 6 2.72 2.35 -7.40
N GLY A 7 1.77 2.73 -8.27
CA GLY A 7 0.55 3.42 -7.88
C GLY A 7 -0.36 2.56 -7.00
N LEU A 8 -0.52 1.27 -7.33
CA LEU A 8 -1.23 0.32 -6.49
C LEU A 8 -0.53 0.11 -5.15
N ALA A 9 0.79 -0.08 -5.17
CA ALA A 9 1.61 -0.24 -3.97
C ALA A 9 1.51 0.97 -3.04
N ALA A 10 1.61 2.18 -3.59
CA ALA A 10 1.56 3.43 -2.84
C ALA A 10 0.21 3.69 -2.15
N ASN A 11 -0.90 3.15 -2.68
CA ASN A 11 -2.24 3.38 -2.11
C ASN A 11 -2.78 2.19 -1.31
N PHE A 12 -2.46 0.97 -1.73
CA PHE A 12 -3.03 -0.26 -1.20
C PHE A 12 -2.18 -0.84 -0.07
N LEU A 13 -0.86 -0.91 -0.26
CA LEU A 13 0.04 -1.45 0.76
C LEU A 13 0.01 -0.65 2.07
N PRO A 14 0.05 0.70 2.10
CA PRO A 14 0.03 1.41 3.38
C PRO A 14 -1.30 1.24 4.12
N LYS A 15 -2.44 1.21 3.41
CA LYS A 15 -3.74 0.94 4.05
C LYS A 15 -3.83 -0.47 4.64
N ILE A 16 -3.34 -1.48 3.90
CA ILE A 16 -3.30 -2.85 4.40
C ILE A 16 -2.35 -2.97 5.57
N PHE A 17 -1.14 -2.42 5.43
CA PHE A 17 -0.13 -2.48 6.46
C PHE A 17 -0.59 -1.77 7.73
N CYS A 18 -1.21 -0.58 7.60
CA CYS A 18 -1.90 0.13 8.66
C CYS A 18 -2.98 -0.72 9.32
N LYS A 19 -3.84 -1.40 8.55
CA LYS A 19 -4.89 -2.28 9.10
C LYS A 19 -4.32 -3.52 9.82
N ILE A 20 -3.25 -4.12 9.28
CA ILE A 20 -2.61 -5.32 9.83
C ILE A 20 -1.82 -4.97 11.10
N THR A 21 -0.95 -3.98 11.03
CA THR A 21 -0.05 -3.62 12.13
C THR A 21 -0.71 -2.69 13.14
N ARG A 22 -1.85 -2.08 12.78
CA ARG A 22 -2.45 -0.95 13.50
C ARG A 22 -1.46 0.20 13.75
N LYS A 23 -0.36 0.25 12.98
CA LYS A 23 0.60 1.36 12.95
C LYS A 23 0.38 2.14 11.67
N CYS A 24 -0.34 3.22 11.85
CA CYS A 24 -0.50 4.35 10.97
C CYS A 24 -0.26 5.57 11.88
#